data_AF-A0A178MXU3-F1
#
_entry.id   AF-A0A178MXU3-F1
#
_cell.length_a   1.000
_cell.length_b   1.000
_cell.length_c   1.000
_cell.angle_alpha   90.00
_cell.angle_beta   90.00
_cell.angle_gamma   90.00
#
_symmetry.space_group_name_H-M   'P 1'
#
loop_
_entity.id
_entity.type
_entity.pdbx_description
1 polymer ?
#
loop_
_entity_poly.entity_id
_entity_poly.type
_entity_poly.pdbx_seq_one_letter_code
_entity_poly.pdbx_strand_id
1 'polypeptide(L)'
;MARNAKGIKTLIRLSKFNVDEKRRVLTSLQTAEDQILADIDHAEHRLIEEQKIAAADATGVGYLYGAYHRAWRDHRNEQDRALMNVRAQIEAARDDLAEAYRQLKTYEVTQANREKLEREEADRKEQIFLDEVGMTQFRRREEAANEG
;
A
#
# COMPACT_ATOMS: atom_id res chain seq x y z
N MET A 1 -31.86 6.65 -6.35
CA MET A 1 -30.45 6.33 -6.64
C MET A 1 -29.48 6.55 -5.45
N ALA A 2 -29.84 7.33 -4.41
CA ALA A 2 -28.95 7.62 -3.26
C ALA A 2 -28.45 6.43 -2.42
N ARG A 3 -29.16 5.28 -2.38
CA ARG A 3 -28.72 4.08 -1.64
C ARG A 3 -27.44 3.45 -2.22
N ASN A 4 -27.28 3.45 -3.54
CA ASN A 4 -26.10 2.88 -4.22
C ASN A 4 -24.86 3.79 -4.15
N ALA A 5 -25.05 5.11 -4.03
CA ALA A 5 -23.98 6.08 -3.84
C ALA A 5 -23.39 6.02 -2.41
N LYS A 6 -24.24 5.78 -1.40
CA LYS A 6 -23.76 5.50 -0.03
C LYS A 6 -22.98 4.18 0.04
N GLY A 7 -23.38 3.18 -0.74
CA GLY A 7 -22.67 1.90 -0.83
C GLY A 7 -21.23 2.03 -1.33
N ILE A 8 -21.02 2.76 -2.44
CA ILE A 8 -19.67 2.86 -3.03
C ILE A 8 -18.67 3.63 -2.16
N LYS A 9 -19.12 4.70 -1.48
CA LYS A 9 -18.27 5.44 -0.52
C LYS A 9 -17.83 4.55 0.65
N THR A 10 -18.70 3.65 1.11
CA THR A 10 -18.36 2.66 2.13
C THR A 10 -17.36 1.63 1.61
N LEU A 11 -17.52 1.14 0.38
CA LEU A 11 -16.57 0.22 -0.25
C LEU A 11 -15.18 0.85 -0.41
N ILE A 12 -15.11 2.13 -0.77
CA ILE A 12 -13.83 2.85 -0.85
C ILE A 12 -13.16 2.93 0.52
N ARG A 13 -13.91 3.24 1.58
CA ARG A 13 -13.35 3.26 2.95
C ARG A 13 -12.82 1.89 3.36
N LEU A 14 -13.58 0.83 3.11
CA LEU A 14 -13.16 -0.54 3.39
C LEU A 14 -11.91 -0.92 2.58
N SER A 15 -11.86 -0.55 1.30
CA SER A 15 -10.71 -0.83 0.44
C SER A 15 -9.46 -0.05 0.85
N LYS A 16 -9.60 1.18 1.36
CA LYS A 16 -8.48 1.93 1.96
C LYS A 16 -7.93 1.23 3.19
N PHE A 17 -8.81 0.76 4.07
CA PHE A 17 -8.40 -0.02 5.24
C PHE A 17 -7.66 -1.29 4.83
N ASN A 18 -8.15 -2.03 3.82
CA ASN A 18 -7.48 -3.21 3.30
C ASN A 18 -6.07 -2.88 2.75
N VAL A 19 -5.92 -1.78 1.99
CA VAL A 19 -4.60 -1.30 1.53
C VAL A 19 -3.67 -1.02 2.71
N ASP A 20 -4.16 -0.34 3.74
CA ASP A 20 -3.36 -0.02 4.93
C ASP A 20 -2.95 -1.28 5.69
N GLU A 21 -3.83 -2.28 5.79
CA GLU A 21 -3.54 -3.59 6.38
C GLU A 21 -2.44 -4.32 5.60
N LYS A 22 -2.58 -4.44 4.27
CA LYS A 22 -1.55 -5.06 3.42
C LYS A 22 -0.21 -4.34 3.49
N ARG A 23 -0.24 -3.00 3.57
CA ARG A 23 0.99 -2.20 3.76
C ARG A 23 1.65 -2.51 5.10
N ARG A 24 0.89 -2.62 6.19
CA ARG A 24 1.42 -2.99 7.51
C ARG A 24 2.07 -4.37 7.50
N VAL A 25 1.45 -5.35 6.84
CA VAL A 25 2.02 -6.69 6.66
C VAL A 25 3.36 -6.62 5.92
N LEU A 26 3.40 -5.92 4.77
CA LEU A 26 4.64 -5.73 4.02
C LEU A 26 5.74 -5.07 4.87
N THR A 27 5.42 -3.99 5.58
CA THR A 27 6.38 -3.32 6.47
C THR A 27 6.88 -4.25 7.57
N SER A 28 6.01 -5.04 8.19
CA SER A 28 6.41 -6.01 9.22
C SER A 28 7.39 -7.06 8.68
N LEU A 29 7.19 -7.53 7.45
CA LEU A 29 8.08 -8.48 6.80
C LEU A 29 9.44 -7.86 6.45
N GLN A 30 9.43 -6.63 5.95
CA GLN A 30 10.67 -5.87 5.67
C GLN A 30 11.47 -5.61 6.95
N THR A 31 10.81 -5.25 8.05
CA THR A 31 11.48 -5.11 9.36
C THR A 31 12.08 -6.43 9.84
N ALA A 32 11.40 -7.57 9.59
CA ALA A 32 11.96 -8.88 9.91
C ALA A 32 13.18 -9.22 9.05
N GLU A 33 13.16 -8.87 7.75
CA GLU A 33 14.34 -8.97 6.88
C GLU A 33 15.51 -8.15 7.40
N ASP A 34 15.28 -6.87 7.72
CA ASP A 34 16.29 -5.96 8.23
C ASP A 34 16.93 -6.48 9.54
N GLN A 35 16.10 -7.04 10.44
CA GLN A 35 16.60 -7.63 11.69
C GLN A 35 17.50 -8.84 11.43
N ILE A 36 17.11 -9.74 10.51
CA ILE A 36 17.94 -10.91 10.16
C ILE A 36 19.28 -10.46 9.59
N LEU A 37 19.29 -9.45 8.72
CA LEU A 37 20.52 -8.90 8.15
C LEU A 37 21.42 -8.25 9.21
N ALA A 38 20.84 -7.51 10.15
CA ALA A 38 21.59 -6.94 11.27
C ALA A 38 22.18 -8.03 12.19
N ASP A 39 21.43 -9.10 12.45
CA ASP A 39 21.89 -10.22 13.27
C ASP A 39 23.04 -10.98 12.58
N ILE A 40 22.98 -11.14 11.26
CA ILE A 40 24.06 -11.70 10.43
C ILE A 40 25.32 -10.86 10.56
N ASP A 41 25.23 -9.55 10.34
CA ASP A 41 26.37 -8.63 10.39
C ASP A 41 27.04 -8.64 11.77
N HIS A 42 26.25 -8.58 12.83
CA HIS A 42 26.75 -8.68 14.20
C HIS A 42 27.41 -10.06 14.47
N ALA A 43 26.84 -11.15 13.96
CA ALA A 43 27.43 -12.48 14.10
C ALA A 43 28.76 -12.61 13.33
N GLU A 44 28.89 -11.98 12.17
CA GLU A 44 30.12 -11.93 11.37
C GLU A 44 31.21 -11.14 12.10
N HIS A 45 30.87 -9.99 12.69
CA HIS A 45 31.79 -9.23 13.54
C HIS A 45 32.31 -10.05 14.73
N ARG A 46 31.43 -10.77 15.43
CA ARG A 46 31.85 -11.64 16.55
C ARG A 46 32.74 -12.79 16.10
N LEU A 47 32.50 -13.38 14.93
CA LEU A 47 33.35 -14.44 14.40
C LEU A 47 34.79 -13.95 14.18
N ILE A 48 34.97 -12.73 13.65
CA ILE A 48 36.28 -12.13 13.41
C ILE A 48 37.06 -11.95 14.72
N GLU A 49 36.39 -11.45 15.77
CA GLU A 49 37.02 -11.29 17.08
C GLU A 49 37.41 -12.65 17.69
N GLU A 50 36.52 -13.65 17.63
CA GLU A 50 36.81 -14.99 18.12
C GLU A 50 37.98 -15.64 17.36
N GLN A 51 38.08 -15.41 16.04
CA GLN A 51 39.20 -15.88 15.22
C GLN A 51 40.53 -15.26 15.65
N LYS A 52 40.56 -13.96 15.97
CA LYS A 52 41.77 -13.29 16.46
C LYS A 52 42.23 -13.87 17.80
N ILE A 53 41.30 -14.12 18.72
CA ILE A 53 41.58 -14.71 20.03
C ILE A 53 42.16 -16.12 19.87
N ALA A 54 41.52 -16.95 19.04
CA ALA A 54 42.00 -18.31 18.76
C ALA A 54 43.37 -18.34 18.08
N ALA A 55 43.69 -17.35 17.23
CA ALA A 55 45.00 -17.23 16.60
C ALA A 55 46.11 -16.78 17.58
N ALA A 56 45.75 -16.07 18.66
CA ALA A 56 46.69 -15.59 19.67
C ALA A 56 47.06 -16.67 20.71
N ASP A 57 46.21 -17.67 20.96
CA ASP A 57 46.50 -18.85 21.81
C ASP A 57 46.16 -20.16 21.08
N ALA A 58 47.15 -20.66 20.32
CA ALA A 58 47.03 -21.86 19.52
C ALA A 58 47.02 -23.17 20.33
N THR A 59 47.49 -23.14 21.58
CA THR A 59 47.68 -24.34 22.42
C THR A 59 46.46 -24.69 23.28
N GLY A 60 45.68 -23.71 23.72
CA GLY A 60 44.46 -23.92 24.50
C GLY A 60 43.18 -23.68 23.69
N VAL A 61 42.98 -22.43 23.26
CA VAL A 61 41.71 -21.95 22.67
C VAL A 61 41.50 -22.41 21.22
N GLY A 62 42.57 -22.62 20.45
CA GLY A 62 42.49 -23.05 19.04
C GLY A 62 41.69 -24.33 18.80
N TYR A 63 41.68 -25.28 19.75
CA TYR A 63 40.88 -26.52 19.64
C TYR A 63 39.36 -26.26 19.77
N LEU A 64 38.96 -25.31 20.63
CA LEU A 64 37.56 -24.93 20.84
C LEU A 64 36.99 -24.12 19.67
N TYR A 65 37.84 -23.34 19.00
CA TYR A 65 37.45 -22.52 17.85
C TYR A 65 36.82 -23.34 16.71
N GLY A 66 37.33 -24.55 16.44
CA GLY A 66 36.77 -25.42 15.41
C GLY A 66 35.31 -25.84 15.67
N ALA A 67 34.94 -26.03 16.94
CA ALA A 67 33.56 -26.32 17.34
C ALA A 67 32.68 -25.06 17.25
N TYR A 68 33.19 -23.91 17.71
CA TYR A 68 32.52 -22.62 17.58
C TYR A 68 32.21 -22.28 16.13
N HIS A 69 33.20 -22.38 15.24
CA HIS A 69 33.06 -22.06 13.83
C HIS A 69 32.03 -22.95 13.14
N ARG A 70 31.93 -24.24 13.50
CA ARG A 70 30.87 -25.13 12.99
C ARG A 70 29.49 -24.65 13.42
N ALA A 71 29.30 -24.38 14.72
CA ALA A 71 28.03 -23.88 15.24
C ALA A 71 27.64 -22.53 14.61
N TRP A 72 28.60 -21.62 14.43
CA TRP A 72 28.37 -20.34 13.73
C TRP A 72 27.93 -20.56 12.28
N ARG A 73 28.59 -21.47 11.54
CA ARG A 73 28.23 -21.78 10.15
C ARG A 73 26.81 -22.36 10.07
N ASP A 74 26.46 -23.27 10.98
CA ASP A 74 25.13 -23.86 11.02
C ASP A 74 24.06 -22.81 11.31
N HIS A 75 24.34 -21.87 12.22
CA HIS A 75 23.46 -20.73 12.49
C HIS A 75 23.33 -19.80 11.28
N ARG A 76 24.44 -19.48 10.60
CA ARG A 76 24.45 -18.65 9.38
C ARG A 76 23.59 -19.25 8.27
N ASN A 77 23.71 -20.56 8.06
CA ASN A 77 22.89 -21.30 7.08
C ASN A 77 21.39 -21.23 7.42
N GLU A 78 21.04 -21.26 8.71
CA GLU A 78 19.64 -21.12 9.13
C GLU A 78 19.12 -19.69 8.89
N GLN A 79 19.93 -18.67 9.19
CA GLN A 79 19.61 -17.28 8.88
C GLN A 79 19.44 -17.05 7.38
N ASP A 80 20.26 -17.68 6.53
CA ASP A 80 20.12 -17.60 5.06
C ASP A 80 18.79 -18.20 4.58
N ARG A 81 18.38 -19.34 5.13
CA ARG A 81 17.07 -19.93 4.82
C ARG A 81 15.92 -19.04 5.28
N ALA A 82 16.02 -18.48 6.49
CA ALA A 82 15.03 -17.54 7.01
C ALA A 82 14.93 -16.30 6.11
N LEU A 83 16.07 -15.77 5.64
CA LEU A 83 16.16 -14.63 4.73
C LEU A 83 15.52 -14.94 3.37
N MET A 84 15.80 -16.12 2.80
CA MET A 84 15.14 -16.56 1.56
C MET A 84 13.63 -16.64 1.72
N ASN A 85 13.16 -17.18 2.86
CA ASN A 85 11.73 -17.32 3.13
C ASN A 85 11.05 -15.95 3.30
N VAL A 86 11.59 -15.06 4.13
CA VAL A 86 10.99 -13.73 4.34
C VAL A 86 10.97 -12.92 3.05
N ARG A 87 12.00 -13.02 2.20
CA ARG A 87 12.02 -12.37 0.88
C ARG A 87 10.93 -12.87 -0.05
N ALA A 88 10.68 -14.18 -0.08
CA ALA A 88 9.57 -14.75 -0.85
C ALA A 88 8.22 -14.23 -0.33
N GLN A 89 8.06 -14.11 0.99
CA GLN A 89 6.86 -13.52 1.60
C GLN A 89 6.71 -12.03 1.29
N ILE A 90 7.82 -11.27 1.24
CA ILE A 90 7.82 -9.85 0.85
C ILE A 90 7.31 -9.68 -0.58
N GLU A 91 7.78 -10.50 -1.53
CA GLU A 91 7.29 -10.45 -2.90
C GLU A 91 5.79 -10.75 -2.99
N ALA A 92 5.32 -11.80 -2.31
CA ALA A 92 3.89 -12.10 -2.23
C ALA A 92 3.08 -10.95 -1.60
N ALA A 93 3.60 -10.33 -0.53
CA ALA A 93 2.95 -9.19 0.13
C ALA A 93 2.92 -7.93 -0.76
N ARG A 94 3.92 -7.74 -1.63
CA ARG A 94 3.93 -6.67 -2.64
C ARG A 94 2.83 -6.88 -3.68
N ASP A 95 2.67 -8.11 -4.17
CA ASP A 95 1.61 -8.45 -5.12
C ASP A 95 0.21 -8.24 -4.52
N ASP A 96 0.00 -8.71 -3.29
CA ASP A 96 -1.22 -8.51 -2.49
C ASP A 96 -1.54 -7.02 -2.32
N LEU A 97 -0.54 -6.22 -1.95
CA LEU A 97 -0.70 -4.77 -1.80
C LEU A 97 -1.05 -4.11 -3.14
N ALA A 98 -0.40 -4.52 -4.22
CA ALA A 98 -0.70 -4.02 -5.56
C ALA A 98 -2.13 -4.36 -5.98
N GLU A 99 -2.63 -5.55 -5.64
CA GLU A 99 -4.02 -5.95 -5.88
C GLU A 99 -5.01 -5.10 -5.09
N ALA A 100 -4.76 -4.89 -3.79
CA ALA A 100 -5.59 -4.03 -2.96
C ALA A 100 -5.66 -2.59 -3.51
N TYR A 101 -4.55 -2.06 -4.03
CA TYR A 101 -4.52 -0.76 -4.71
C TYR A 101 -5.35 -0.73 -5.99
N ARG A 102 -5.24 -1.77 -6.83
CA ARG A 102 -6.07 -1.88 -8.04
C ARG A 102 -7.55 -1.85 -7.70
N GLN A 103 -7.97 -2.62 -6.69
CA GLN A 103 -9.35 -2.67 -6.24
C GLN A 103 -9.83 -1.31 -5.72
N LEU A 104 -9.03 -0.64 -4.89
CA LEU A 104 -9.33 0.71 -4.41
C LEU A 104 -9.52 1.67 -5.58
N LYS A 105 -8.61 1.62 -6.56
CA LYS A 105 -8.67 2.51 -7.72
C LYS A 105 -9.92 2.28 -8.56
N THR A 106 -10.34 1.03 -8.74
CA THR A 106 -11.58 0.69 -9.43
C THR A 106 -12.79 1.34 -8.77
N TYR A 107 -12.88 1.29 -7.44
CA TYR A 107 -13.97 1.94 -6.71
C TYR A 107 -13.93 3.47 -6.83
N GLU A 108 -12.74 4.07 -6.70
CA GLU A 108 -12.57 5.52 -6.84
C GLU A 108 -12.96 6.02 -8.23
N VAL A 109 -12.54 5.34 -9.30
CA VAL A 109 -12.90 5.69 -10.68
C VAL A 109 -14.41 5.55 -10.89
N THR A 110 -15.00 4.48 -10.36
CA THR A 110 -16.45 4.26 -10.47
C THR A 110 -17.23 5.36 -9.74
N GLN A 111 -16.77 5.81 -8.57
CA GLN A 111 -17.38 6.93 -7.85
C GLN A 111 -17.23 8.23 -8.65
N ALA A 112 -16.04 8.53 -9.16
CA ALA A 112 -15.79 9.76 -9.92
C ALA A 112 -16.66 9.84 -11.19
N ASN A 113 -16.84 8.72 -11.90
CA ASN A 113 -17.72 8.65 -13.05
C ASN A 113 -19.19 8.92 -12.69
N ARG A 114 -19.66 8.40 -11.55
CA ARG A 114 -21.02 8.69 -11.06
C ARG A 114 -21.19 10.17 -10.73
N GLU A 115 -20.24 10.75 -10.00
CA GLU A 115 -20.28 12.18 -9.64
C GLU A 115 -20.17 13.10 -10.86
N LYS A 116 -19.50 12.65 -11.93
CA LYS A 116 -19.49 13.35 -13.22
C LYS A 116 -20.88 13.33 -13.86
N LEU A 117 -21.50 12.16 -13.99
CA LEU A 117 -22.82 12.02 -14.59
C LEU A 117 -23.90 12.78 -13.80
N GLU A 118 -23.85 12.74 -12.47
CA GLU A 118 -24.79 13.47 -11.61
C GLU A 118 -24.66 14.99 -11.79
N ARG A 119 -23.43 15.51 -11.97
CA ARG A 119 -23.20 16.92 -12.27
C ARG A 119 -23.71 17.30 -13.67
N GLU A 120 -23.37 16.53 -14.69
CA GLU A 120 -23.85 16.78 -16.06
C GLU A 120 -25.38 16.76 -16.14
N GLU A 121 -26.05 15.88 -15.39
CA GLU A 121 -27.51 15.86 -15.32
C GLU A 121 -28.08 17.09 -14.61
N ALA A 122 -27.45 17.55 -13.53
CA ALA A 122 -27.84 18.75 -12.80
C ALA A 122 -27.67 20.01 -13.67
N ASP A 123 -26.51 20.18 -14.29
CA ASP A 123 -26.18 21.31 -15.17
C ASP A 123 -27.16 21.38 -16.36
N ARG A 124 -27.49 20.22 -16.95
CA ARG A 124 -28.48 20.14 -18.03
C ARG A 124 -29.88 20.58 -17.57
N LYS A 125 -30.31 20.17 -16.37
CA LYS A 125 -31.62 20.56 -15.81
C LYS A 125 -31.65 22.06 -15.50
N GLU A 126 -30.56 22.59 -14.95
CA GLU A 126 -30.42 24.02 -14.68
C GLU A 126 -30.46 24.84 -15.97
N GLN A 127 -29.74 24.42 -17.01
CA GLN A 127 -29.76 25.09 -18.31
C GLN A 127 -31.18 25.14 -18.91
N ILE A 128 -31.90 24.01 -18.92
CA ILE A 128 -33.28 23.95 -19.43
C ILE A 128 -34.18 24.92 -18.66
N PHE A 129 -34.04 24.98 -17.33
CA PHE A 129 -34.81 25.88 -16.50
C PHE A 129 -34.50 27.36 -16.79
N LEU A 130 -33.23 27.71 -16.93
CA LEU A 130 -32.80 29.07 -17.28
C LEU A 130 -33.30 29.50 -18.66
N ASP A 131 -33.26 28.59 -19.64
CA ASP A 131 -33.78 28.84 -20.99
C ASP A 131 -35.30 29.08 -20.96
N GLU A 132 -36.06 28.30 -20.20
CA GLU A 132 -37.51 28.46 -20.04
C GLU A 132 -37.87 29.82 -19.38
N VAL A 133 -37.14 30.20 -18.33
CA VAL A 133 -37.30 31.50 -17.68
C VAL A 133 -36.97 32.64 -18.64
N GLY A 134 -35.88 32.52 -19.40
CA GLY A 134 -35.45 33.50 -20.39
C GLY A 134 -36.50 33.72 -21.49
N MET A 135 -37.03 32.64 -22.06
CA MET A 135 -38.11 32.69 -23.06
C MET A 135 -39.39 33.34 -22.50
N THR A 136 -39.75 33.01 -21.27
CA THR A 136 -40.95 33.57 -20.61
C THR A 136 -40.80 35.07 -20.38
N GLN A 137 -39.62 35.53 -19.93
CA GLN A 137 -39.35 36.96 -19.75
C GLN A 137 -39.34 37.72 -21.09
N PHE A 138 -38.75 37.13 -22.13
CA PHE A 138 -38.73 37.71 -23.47
C PHE A 138 -40.15 37.92 -24.00
N ARG A 139 -41.00 36.88 -23.95
CA ARG A 139 -42.40 36.94 -24.41
C ARG A 139 -43.20 38.03 -23.69
N ARG A 140 -43.07 38.12 -22.36
CA ARG A 140 -43.73 39.18 -21.57
C ARG A 140 -43.30 40.60 -21.97
N ARG A 141 -42.03 40.79 -22.36
CA ARG A 141 -41.55 42.10 -22.82
C ARG A 141 -42.09 42.44 -24.20
N GLU A 142 -42.17 41.47 -25.11
CA GLU A 142 -42.80 41.66 -26.43
C GLU A 142 -44.27 42.01 -26.31
N GLU A 143 -45.04 41.28 -25.48
CA GLU A 143 -46.44 41.57 -25.23
C GLU A 143 -46.63 42.99 -24.69
N ALA A 144 -45.83 43.40 -23.69
CA ALA A 144 -45.87 44.75 -23.14
C ALA A 144 -45.45 45.85 -24.14
N ALA A 145 -44.61 45.53 -25.12
CA ALA A 145 -44.18 46.48 -26.16
C ALA A 145 -45.18 46.62 -27.31
N ASN A 146 -46.00 45.59 -27.56
CA ASN A 146 -47.07 45.64 -28.59
C ASN A 146 -48.38 46.25 -28.07
N GLU A 147 -48.58 46.33 -26.76
CA GLU A 147 -49.77 46.92 -26.12
C GLU A 147 -49.64 48.42 -25.77
N GLY A 148 -48.46 49.02 -25.99
CA GLY A 148 -48.18 50.45 -25.77
C GLY A 148 -48.01 51.24 -27.06
#